data_AF-A0A7C6WYU9-F1
#
_entry.id   AF-A0A7C6WYU9-F1
#
_cell.length_a   1.000
_cell.length_b   1.000
_cell.length_c   1.000
_cell.angle_alpha   90.00
_cell.angle_beta   90.00
_cell.angle_gamma   90.00
#
_symmetry.space_group_name_H-M   'P 1'
#
loop_
_entity.id
_entity.type
_entity.pdbx_description
1 polymer ?
#
loop_
_entity_poly.entity_id
_entity_poly.type
_entity_poly.pdbx_seq_one_letter_code
_entity_poly.pdbx_strand_id
1 'polypeptide(L)'
;MYNENMDSLISIEETGDLFSTVYSDEQGNIFEEPDLAALGRSWDEMWEIESGDMIPMPEGSTIVVLPGRRSLGLEYGRGEALSISTYEEVSGK
;
A
#
# COMPACT_ATOMS: atom_id res chain seq x y z
N MET A 1 -20.52 4.21 19.86
CA MET A 1 -21.55 3.68 18.95
C MET A 1 -20.79 3.01 17.82
N TYR A 2 -20.77 1.67 17.80
CA TYR A 2 -20.26 0.93 16.65
C TYR A 2 -21.31 1.09 15.55
N ASN A 3 -20.93 1.63 14.40
CA ASN A 3 -21.85 1.89 13.31
C ASN A 3 -21.91 0.66 12.41
N GLU A 4 -23.13 0.16 12.20
CA GLU A 4 -23.44 -1.18 11.70
C GLU A 4 -23.46 -1.28 10.17
N ASN A 5 -22.67 -0.46 9.48
CA ASN A 5 -22.60 -0.45 8.01
C ASN A 5 -21.22 -0.86 7.50
N MET A 6 -20.71 -1.98 8.02
CA MET A 6 -19.53 -2.67 7.50
C MET A 6 -19.92 -3.59 6.32
N ASP A 7 -20.74 -3.06 5.40
CA ASP A 7 -21.26 -3.78 4.23
C ASP A 7 -21.29 -2.90 2.97
N SER A 8 -20.71 -1.69 3.00
CA SER A 8 -20.29 -1.03 1.77
C SER A 8 -18.93 -1.58 1.36
N LEU A 9 -18.93 -2.86 1.00
CA LEU A 9 -17.90 -3.48 0.18
C LEU A 9 -17.68 -2.54 -1.01
N ILE A 10 -16.50 -1.94 -1.03
CA ILE A 10 -15.97 -1.15 -2.13
C ILE A 10 -16.30 -1.93 -3.40
N SER A 11 -17.23 -1.40 -4.19
CA SER A 11 -17.55 -1.98 -5.47
C SER A 11 -16.27 -1.93 -6.29
N ILE A 12 -15.89 -3.03 -6.93
CA ILE A 12 -14.65 -3.19 -7.70
C ILE A 12 -14.47 -2.10 -8.80
N GLU A 13 -15.51 -1.31 -9.07
CA GLU A 13 -15.48 -0.15 -9.97
C GLU A 13 -15.00 1.17 -9.31
N GLU A 14 -14.84 1.24 -7.98
CA GLU A 14 -14.30 2.40 -7.23
C GLU A 14 -12.82 2.26 -6.81
N THR A 15 -12.09 1.26 -7.32
CA THR A 15 -10.61 1.18 -7.14
C THR A 15 -9.86 2.28 -7.91
N GLY A 16 -10.56 3.16 -8.62
CA GLY A 16 -9.97 4.23 -9.44
C GLY A 16 -9.22 5.33 -8.69
N ASP A 17 -9.34 5.40 -7.35
CA ASP A 17 -8.75 6.48 -6.53
C ASP A 17 -7.69 6.02 -5.50
N LEU A 18 -7.40 4.71 -5.42
CA LEU A 18 -6.40 4.18 -4.48
C LEU A 18 -5.04 4.04 -5.16
N PHE A 19 -3.98 4.47 -4.47
CA PHE A 19 -2.60 4.33 -4.98
C PHE A 19 -2.09 2.91 -4.77
N SER A 20 -1.39 2.36 -5.76
CA SER A 20 -0.74 1.06 -5.65
C SER A 20 0.48 1.12 -4.73
N THR A 21 0.75 0.01 -4.04
CA THR A 21 1.93 -0.15 -3.19
C THR A 21 3.17 -0.30 -4.06
N VAL A 22 4.26 0.39 -3.69
CA VAL A 22 5.57 0.24 -4.31
C VAL A 22 6.56 -0.31 -3.27
N TYR A 23 7.37 -1.28 -3.67
CA TYR A 23 8.36 -1.90 -2.80
C TYR A 23 9.68 -2.14 -3.54
N SER A 24 10.71 -2.51 -2.79
CA SER A 24 12.02 -2.84 -3.34
C SER A 24 12.58 -4.12 -2.77
N ASP A 25 13.37 -4.83 -3.56
CA ASP A 25 14.19 -5.95 -3.07
C ASP A 25 15.53 -5.48 -2.48
N GLU A 26 16.34 -6.43 -1.99
CA GLU A 26 17.67 -6.16 -1.43
C GLU A 26 18.70 -5.61 -2.45
N GLN A 27 18.42 -5.75 -3.74
CA GLN A 27 19.26 -5.26 -4.83
C GLN A 27 18.85 -3.85 -5.27
N GLY A 28 17.75 -3.32 -4.73
CA GLY A 28 17.21 -2.01 -5.06
C GLY A 28 16.36 -1.98 -6.33
N ASN A 29 15.94 -3.14 -6.83
CA ASN A 29 14.92 -3.19 -7.87
C ASN A 29 13.59 -2.76 -7.27
N ILE A 30 12.84 -1.91 -7.98
CA ILE A 30 11.56 -1.37 -7.54
C ILE A 30 10.43 -2.11 -8.27
N PHE A 31 9.41 -2.49 -7.53
CA PHE A 31 8.24 -3.21 -8.02
C PHE A 31 6.97 -2.48 -7.57
N GLU A 32 5.99 -2.46 -8.46
CA GLU A 32 4.62 -2.02 -8.17
C GLU A 32 3.77 -3.25 -7.90
N GLU A 33 2.93 -3.18 -6.87
CA GLU A 33 1.96 -4.22 -6.54
C GLU A 33 0.53 -3.73 -6.81
N PRO A 34 -0.07 -4.12 -7.95
CA PRO A 34 -1.42 -3.69 -8.31
C PRO A 34 -2.49 -4.18 -7.34
N ASP A 35 -2.26 -5.34 -6.69
CA ASP A 35 -3.24 -5.99 -5.82
C ASP A 35 -3.18 -5.48 -4.36
N LEU A 36 -2.28 -4.54 -4.04
CA LEU A 36 -2.16 -3.94 -2.71
C LEU A 36 -2.24 -2.41 -2.76
N ALA A 37 -3.15 -1.83 -1.99
CA ALA A 37 -3.24 -0.37 -1.82
C ALA A 37 -2.16 0.16 -0.87
N ALA A 38 -1.67 1.36 -1.16
CA ALA A 38 -0.71 2.07 -0.32
C ALA A 38 -1.30 2.38 1.06
N LEU A 39 -0.46 2.31 2.09
CA LEU A 39 -0.82 2.58 3.47
C LEU A 39 -0.09 3.80 4.02
N GLY A 40 -0.84 4.64 4.71
CA GLY A 40 -0.35 5.69 5.56
C GLY A 40 -0.08 5.14 6.96
N ARG A 41 0.72 5.87 7.74
CA ARG A 41 0.99 5.52 9.13
C ARG A 41 0.90 6.75 10.03
N SER A 42 0.12 6.62 11.09
CA SER A 42 0.04 7.60 12.17
C SER A 42 0.35 6.91 13.49
N TRP A 43 1.50 7.22 14.08
CA TRP A 43 2.01 6.57 15.29
C TRP A 43 2.14 5.03 15.16
N ASP A 44 1.30 4.22 15.80
CA ASP A 44 1.26 2.76 15.67
C ASP A 44 0.10 2.25 14.78
N GLU A 45 -0.72 3.15 14.27
CA GLU A 45 -1.87 2.84 13.43
C GLU A 45 -1.51 2.96 11.94
N MET A 46 -2.07 2.04 11.16
CA MET A 46 -2.02 2.07 9.70
C MET A 46 -3.35 2.59 9.18
N TRP A 47 -3.28 3.42 8.15
CA TRP A 47 -4.43 4.10 7.58
C TRP A 47 -4.46 3.93 6.07
N GLU A 48 -5.65 3.87 5.50
CA GLU A 48 -5.86 4.00 4.06
C GLU A 48 -5.40 5.39 3.60
N ILE A 49 -4.89 5.48 2.37
CA ILE A 49 -4.49 6.75 1.75
C ILE A 49 -5.53 7.13 0.71
N GLU A 50 -6.10 8.32 0.84
CA GLU A 50 -6.99 8.90 -0.16
C GLU A 50 -6.21 9.77 -1.16
N SER A 51 -6.82 10.05 -2.33
CA SER A 51 -6.22 10.90 -3.36
C SER A 51 -5.82 12.29 -2.86
N GLY A 52 -6.55 12.84 -1.88
CA GLY A 52 -6.29 14.14 -1.26
C GLY A 52 -5.11 14.15 -0.27
N ASP A 53 -4.65 13.00 0.21
CA ASP A 53 -3.52 12.90 1.16
C ASP A 53 -2.16 12.95 0.46
N MET A 54 -2.15 12.74 -0.85
CA MET A 54 -0.95 12.60 -1.64
C MET A 54 -0.60 13.89 -2.38
N ILE A 55 0.70 14.12 -2.53
CA ILE A 55 1.24 15.12 -3.44
C ILE A 55 2.05 14.40 -4.52
N PRO A 56 2.17 15.00 -5.72
CA PRO A 56 3.16 14.53 -6.68
C PRO A 56 4.55 14.54 -6.06
N MET A 57 5.38 13.58 -6.47
CA MET A 57 6.77 13.54 -6.03
C MET A 57 7.47 14.87 -6.37
N PRO A 58 8.06 15.58 -5.39
CA PRO A 58 8.71 16.86 -5.65
C PRO A 58 9.83 16.75 -6.69
N GLU A 59 10.07 17.83 -7.42
CA GLU A 59 11.17 17.88 -8.39
C GLU A 59 12.51 17.62 -7.69
N GLY A 60 13.36 16.78 -8.29
CA GLY A 60 14.67 16.41 -7.74
C GLY A 60 14.64 15.38 -6.62
N SER A 61 13.47 14.84 -6.26
CA SER A 61 13.36 13.74 -5.30
C SER A 61 13.97 12.45 -5.84
N THR A 62 14.41 11.57 -4.95
CA THR A 62 14.90 10.22 -5.28
C THR A 62 14.32 9.21 -4.30
N ILE A 63 13.94 8.04 -4.80
CA ILE A 63 13.49 6.91 -3.98
C ILE A 63 14.73 6.17 -3.49
N VAL A 64 14.76 5.81 -2.20
CA VAL A 64 15.86 5.08 -1.58
C VAL A 64 15.36 3.85 -0.84
N VAL A 65 16.16 2.78 -0.88
CA VAL A 65 15.92 1.59 -0.07
C VAL A 65 16.47 1.83 1.34
N LEU A 66 15.66 1.48 2.34
CA LEU A 66 16.09 1.49 3.74
C LEU A 66 16.45 0.06 4.17
N PRO A 67 17.73 -0.25 4.44
CA PRO A 67 18.15 -1.58 4.85
C PRO A 67 17.41 -2.07 6.10
N GLY A 68 16.97 -3.33 6.08
CA GLY A 68 16.26 -3.96 7.19
C GLY A 68 14.83 -3.45 7.43
N ARG A 69 14.26 -2.68 6.49
CA ARG A 69 12.85 -2.29 6.51
C ARG A 69 12.06 -3.14 5.53
N ARG A 70 10.81 -3.44 5.89
CA ARG A 70 9.85 -4.14 5.03
C ARG A 70 8.82 -3.14 4.54
N SER A 71 8.38 -3.32 3.30
CA SER A 71 7.24 -2.59 2.76
C SER A 71 5.94 -3.19 3.29
N LEU A 72 4.89 -2.39 3.34
CA LEU A 72 3.55 -2.81 3.72
C LEU A 72 2.57 -2.41 2.61
N GLY A 73 1.56 -3.24 2.38
CA GLY A 73 0.44 -2.93 1.50
C GLY A 73 -0.87 -3.43 2.09
N LEU A 74 -1.98 -2.84 1.69
CA LEU A 74 -3.32 -3.19 2.14
C LEU A 74 -4.01 -4.09 1.12
N GLU A 75 -4.45 -5.27 1.54
CA GLU A 75 -5.22 -6.16 0.68
C GLU A 75 -6.64 -5.63 0.46
N TYR A 76 -7.01 -5.43 -0.81
CA TYR A 76 -8.35 -4.97 -1.18
C TYR A 76 -9.44 -5.93 -0.66
N GLY A 77 -10.48 -5.37 -0.08
CA GLY A 77 -11.66 -6.12 0.38
C GLY A 77 -11.49 -6.87 1.71
N ARG A 78 -10.26 -7.09 2.19
CA ARG A 78 -10.00 -7.70 3.52
C ARG A 78 -9.54 -6.70 4.57
N GLY A 79 -8.94 -5.58 4.17
CA GLY A 79 -8.46 -4.56 5.10
C GLY A 79 -7.26 -5.04 5.94
N GLU A 80 -6.56 -6.07 5.49
CA GLU A 80 -5.39 -6.63 6.16
C GLU A 80 -4.11 -5.99 5.63
N ALA A 81 -3.26 -5.50 6.53
CA ALA A 81 -1.93 -5.00 6.19
C ALA A 81 -0.95 -6.17 6.03
N LEU A 82 -0.41 -6.34 4.82
CA LEU A 82 0.52 -7.39 4.46
C LEU A 82 1.95 -6.84 4.38
N SER A 83 2.89 -7.59 4.97
CA SER A 83 4.32 -7.29 4.85
C SER A 83 4.87 -7.89 3.57
N ILE A 84 5.54 -7.06 2.77
CA ILE A 84 6.14 -7.42 1.49
C ILE A 84 7.66 -7.37 1.66
N SER A 85 8.36 -8.48 1.41
CA SER A 85 9.82 -8.49 1.47
C SER A 85 10.50 -8.79 0.14
N THR A 86 9.85 -9.53 -0.77
CA THR A 86 10.37 -9.88 -2.09
C THR A 86 9.25 -10.08 -3.10
N TYR A 87 9.56 -9.97 -4.40
CA TYR A 87 8.60 -10.25 -5.48
C TYR A 87 8.04 -11.68 -5.43
N GLU A 88 8.84 -12.64 -4.94
CA GLU A 88 8.45 -14.06 -4.85
C GLU A 88 7.33 -14.29 -3.83
N GLU A 89 7.34 -13.60 -2.68
CA GLU A 89 6.30 -13.73 -1.65
C GLU A 89 4.92 -13.26 -2.13
N VAL A 90 4.86 -12.28 -3.03
CA VAL A 90 3.59 -11.70 -3.49
C VAL A 90 3.02 -12.46 -4.70
N SER A 91 3.87 -13.04 -5.54
CA SER A 91 3.43 -13.84 -6.71
C SER A 91 2.84 -15.22 -6.34
N GLY A 92 2.91 -15.65 -5.07
CA GLY A 92 2.42 -16.98 -4.65
C GLY A 92 3.11 -18.15 -5.37
N LYS A 93 4.37 -17.97 -5.78
CA LYS A 93 5.19 -18.98 -6.48
C LYS A 93 6.39 -19.39 -5.67
#